data_AF-A0A9P9QDY8-F1
#
_entry.id   AF-A0A9P9QDY8-F1
#
_cell.length_a   1.000
_cell.length_b   1.000
_cell.length_c   1.000
_cell.angle_alpha   90.00
_cell.angle_beta   90.00
_cell.angle_gamma   90.00
#
_symmetry.space_group_name_H-M   'P 1'
#
loop_
_entity.id
_entity.type
_entity.pdbx_description
1 polymer ?
#
loop_
_entity_poly.entity_id
_entity_poly.type
_entity_poly.pdbx_seq_one_letter_code
_entity_poly.pdbx_strand_id
1 'polypeptide(L)'
;MKASLITTTAALLVNQVSAGPVSKRGQGWEIAAEIIKLFGTIFETAEKGAWPADTNAWEYYTNENLCEVYMETKNGANCYVSVQCNDGIKEYNAGKETWNVCYQGGRQYFNDPRIGDFSVTFTTKDGVDGEGLTGPVLRVKEIANWKEIPATSLASQKWDDDDCKAHKGLKCKKGPYICAWVEYDKRAGRTRKWKCGVPKRGMTFPGLESQMPVNNRGFAPGWCGVHITQWKAPNALEAKVYDANQNEIGNSGGKQGDKLKFGSKLPLWFLVDGSAGSDKPIKFEYDAQFWDTNDKDKHHCSVGAYDGGKREIDCGYTCK
;
A
#
# COMPACT_ATOMS: atom_id res chain seq x y z
N MET A 1 11.13 51.88 64.46
CA MET A 1 9.66 51.66 64.46
C MET A 1 9.36 50.40 63.66
N LYS A 2 8.35 49.68 64.15
CA LYS A 2 7.87 48.31 63.87
C LYS A 2 8.09 47.73 62.47
N ALA A 3 8.58 46.49 62.48
CA ALA A 3 8.60 45.53 61.40
C ALA A 3 7.19 45.06 61.01
N SER A 4 7.03 44.60 59.77
CA SER A 4 6.06 43.56 59.45
C SER A 4 6.51 42.78 58.20
N LEU A 5 6.84 41.52 58.43
CA LEU A 5 7.14 40.49 57.43
C LEU A 5 5.80 39.86 57.03
N ILE A 6 5.49 39.76 55.73
CA ILE A 6 4.38 38.93 55.25
C ILE A 6 4.92 37.97 54.20
N THR A 7 4.97 36.69 54.57
CA THR A 7 5.25 35.53 53.75
C THR A 7 3.97 35.12 53.01
N THR A 8 4.02 35.04 51.69
CA THR A 8 2.91 34.51 50.86
C THR A 8 3.21 33.06 50.50
N THR A 9 2.45 32.15 51.08
CA THR A 9 2.46 30.71 50.81
C THR A 9 1.75 30.42 49.49
N ALA A 10 2.44 29.81 48.53
CA ALA A 10 1.83 29.29 47.31
C ALA A 10 1.21 27.91 47.59
N ALA A 11 -0.12 27.80 47.46
CA ALA A 11 -0.83 26.53 47.51
C ALA A 11 -0.83 25.88 46.11
N LEU A 12 -0.08 24.78 45.97
CA LEU A 12 -0.18 23.87 44.83
C LEU A 12 -1.44 23.00 44.98
N LEU A 13 -2.46 23.27 44.17
CA LEU A 13 -3.59 22.36 43.97
C LEU A 13 -3.16 21.26 42.99
N VAL A 14 -2.82 20.10 43.54
CA VAL A 14 -2.64 18.85 42.79
C VAL A 14 -4.03 18.29 42.48
N ASN A 15 -4.50 18.46 41.24
CA ASN A 15 -5.63 17.68 40.74
C ASN A 15 -5.15 16.24 40.52
N GLN A 16 -5.48 15.35 41.45
CA GLN A 16 -5.36 13.91 41.23
C GLN A 16 -6.48 13.48 40.27
N VAL A 17 -6.14 13.32 38.99
CA VAL A 17 -6.97 12.54 38.05
C VAL A 17 -6.67 11.07 38.32
N SER A 18 -7.50 10.43 39.13
CA SER A 18 -7.54 8.98 39.26
C SER A 18 -8.16 8.39 37.98
N ALA A 19 -7.30 8.08 37.01
CA ALA A 19 -7.67 7.23 35.88
C ALA A 19 -7.84 5.78 36.39
N GLY A 20 -9.08 5.38 36.68
CA GLY A 20 -9.42 3.96 36.83
C GLY A 20 -9.34 3.25 35.47
N PRO A 21 -8.82 2.02 35.38
CA PRO A 21 -8.77 1.30 34.12
C PRO A 21 -10.15 0.70 33.85
N VAL A 22 -10.99 1.39 33.06
CA VAL A 22 -12.12 0.74 32.41
C VAL A 22 -11.60 0.11 31.11
N SER A 23 -11.02 -1.08 31.23
CA SER A 23 -10.76 -1.96 30.09
C SER A 23 -12.09 -2.45 29.52
N LYS A 24 -12.61 -1.76 28.50
CA LYS A 24 -13.70 -2.32 27.67
C LYS A 24 -13.09 -3.36 26.73
N ARG A 25 -13.05 -4.61 27.21
CA ARG A 25 -12.55 -5.81 26.50
C ARG A 25 -13.39 -6.24 25.27
N GLY A 26 -14.29 -5.38 24.75
CA GLY A 26 -15.29 -5.75 23.74
C GLY A 26 -15.25 -4.99 22.41
N GLN A 27 -14.62 -3.81 22.32
CA GLN A 27 -14.74 -2.95 21.13
C GLN A 27 -13.82 -3.35 19.96
N GLY A 28 -12.72 -4.07 20.22
CA GLY A 28 -11.78 -4.46 19.16
C GLY A 28 -12.34 -5.51 18.19
N TRP A 29 -13.24 -6.39 18.66
CA TRP A 29 -13.81 -7.44 17.82
C TRP A 29 -14.85 -6.89 16.82
N GLU A 30 -15.63 -5.89 17.22
CA GLU A 30 -16.65 -5.28 16.35
C GLU A 30 -16.02 -4.51 15.18
N ILE A 31 -14.94 -3.75 15.43
CA ILE A 31 -14.17 -3.04 14.39
C ILE A 31 -13.50 -4.05 13.44
N ALA A 32 -12.92 -5.13 13.99
CA ALA A 32 -12.37 -6.20 13.17
C ALA A 32 -13.45 -6.85 12.30
N ALA A 33 -14.65 -7.12 12.83
CA ALA A 33 -15.73 -7.75 12.08
C ALA A 33 -16.25 -6.91 10.90
N GLU A 34 -16.38 -5.59 11.06
CA GLU A 34 -16.76 -4.66 9.98
C GLU A 34 -15.70 -4.64 8.87
N ILE A 35 -14.43 -4.56 9.24
CA ILE A 35 -13.30 -4.55 8.29
C ILE A 35 -13.16 -5.92 7.60
N ILE A 36 -13.36 -7.01 8.33
CA ILE A 36 -13.37 -8.38 7.78
C ILE A 36 -14.55 -8.59 6.84
N LYS A 37 -15.73 -8.04 7.13
CA LYS A 37 -16.87 -8.07 6.20
C LYS A 37 -16.60 -7.24 4.96
N LEU A 38 -16.00 -6.06 5.11
CA LEU A 38 -15.62 -5.23 3.98
C LEU A 38 -14.60 -5.97 3.11
N PHE A 39 -13.52 -6.49 3.69
CA PHE A 39 -12.55 -7.29 2.96
C PHE A 39 -13.14 -8.59 2.39
N GLY A 40 -13.96 -9.31 3.16
CA GLY A 40 -14.65 -10.52 2.71
C GLY A 40 -15.57 -10.25 1.52
N THR A 41 -16.37 -9.18 1.56
CA THR A 41 -17.22 -8.77 0.43
C THR A 41 -16.39 -8.27 -0.76
N ILE A 42 -15.34 -7.49 -0.54
CA ILE A 42 -14.39 -7.08 -1.60
C ILE A 42 -13.78 -8.32 -2.28
N PHE A 43 -13.35 -9.32 -1.51
CA PHE A 43 -12.70 -10.53 -2.03
C PHE A 43 -13.68 -11.49 -2.70
N GLU A 44 -14.88 -11.68 -2.14
CA GLU A 44 -15.96 -12.46 -2.79
C GLU A 44 -16.43 -11.80 -4.11
N THR A 45 -16.33 -10.48 -4.23
CA THR A 45 -16.66 -9.76 -5.47
C THR A 45 -15.49 -9.81 -6.48
N ALA A 46 -14.24 -9.83 -6.00
CA ALA A 46 -13.04 -9.94 -6.83
C ALA A 46 -12.90 -11.32 -7.52
N GLU A 47 -13.41 -12.40 -6.90
CA GLU A 47 -13.51 -13.74 -7.51
C GLU A 47 -14.30 -13.77 -8.83
N LYS A 48 -15.12 -12.74 -9.11
CA LYS A 48 -15.96 -12.67 -10.33
C LYS A 48 -15.31 -12.02 -11.56
N GLY A 49 -14.01 -11.66 -11.53
CA GLY A 49 -13.31 -11.41 -12.79
C GLY A 49 -12.18 -10.39 -12.85
N ALA A 50 -11.51 -10.04 -11.74
CA ALA A 50 -10.42 -9.05 -11.82
C ALA A 50 -9.12 -9.40 -11.08
N TRP A 51 -9.07 -10.51 -10.34
CA TRP A 51 -7.90 -10.86 -9.53
C TRP A 51 -7.45 -12.30 -9.76
N PRO A 52 -6.13 -12.57 -9.72
CA PRO A 52 -5.66 -13.93 -9.66
C PRO A 52 -6.30 -14.58 -8.42
N ALA A 53 -6.95 -15.73 -8.62
CA ALA A 53 -7.41 -16.60 -7.54
C ALA A 53 -6.25 -17.17 -6.69
N ASP A 54 -5.05 -16.57 -6.82
CA ASP A 54 -3.83 -16.98 -6.17
C ASP A 54 -3.83 -16.46 -4.73
N THR A 55 -3.64 -17.39 -3.81
CA THR A 55 -3.52 -17.12 -2.37
C THR A 55 -2.35 -16.18 -2.06
N ASN A 56 -1.40 -16.02 -2.99
CA ASN A 56 -0.20 -15.20 -2.84
C ASN A 56 -0.33 -13.80 -3.47
N ALA A 57 -1.53 -13.38 -3.90
CA ALA A 57 -1.74 -12.08 -4.55
C ALA A 57 -1.33 -10.86 -3.70
N TRP A 58 -1.25 -11.02 -2.37
CA TRP A 58 -0.81 -10.00 -1.40
C TRP A 58 0.66 -10.09 -1.01
N GLU A 59 1.43 -11.00 -1.60
CA GLU A 59 2.85 -11.12 -1.32
C GLU A 59 3.63 -10.22 -2.29
N TYR A 60 4.50 -9.36 -1.74
CA TYR A 60 5.17 -8.35 -2.57
C TYR A 60 6.09 -8.98 -3.63
N TYR A 61 6.65 -10.15 -3.37
CA TYR A 61 7.58 -10.82 -4.28
C TYR A 61 6.89 -11.46 -5.50
N THR A 62 5.57 -11.67 -5.44
CA THR A 62 4.75 -12.13 -6.58
C THR A 62 4.00 -10.98 -7.25
N ASN A 63 3.92 -9.81 -6.60
CA ASN A 63 3.18 -8.65 -7.08
C ASN A 63 3.99 -7.36 -6.91
N GLU A 64 4.50 -6.86 -8.03
CA GLU A 64 5.36 -5.66 -8.06
C GLU A 64 4.67 -4.36 -7.62
N ASN A 65 3.35 -4.34 -7.57
CA ASN A 65 2.56 -3.18 -7.14
C ASN A 65 2.31 -3.16 -5.64
N LEU A 66 2.85 -4.14 -4.90
CA LEU A 66 2.76 -4.23 -3.45
C LEU A 66 4.11 -3.99 -2.77
N CYS A 67 4.01 -3.65 -1.49
CA CYS A 67 5.07 -3.68 -0.52
C CYS A 67 4.61 -4.50 0.69
N GLU A 68 5.54 -5.10 1.41
CA GLU A 68 5.30 -5.75 2.69
C GLU A 68 5.65 -4.78 3.82
N VAL A 69 4.71 -4.55 4.73
CA VAL A 69 4.96 -3.90 6.01
C VAL A 69 5.15 -4.98 7.06
N TYR A 70 6.39 -5.17 7.50
CA TYR A 70 6.73 -6.08 8.58
C TYR A 70 6.67 -5.32 9.91
N MET A 71 6.11 -5.96 10.93
CA MET A 71 5.96 -5.42 12.29
C MET A 71 6.41 -6.48 13.28
N GLU A 72 7.26 -6.09 14.22
CA GLU A 72 7.75 -6.97 15.27
C GLU A 72 7.69 -6.29 16.63
N THR A 73 7.36 -7.06 17.65
CA THR A 73 7.57 -6.68 19.05
C THR A 73 8.42 -7.74 19.74
N LYS A 74 9.29 -7.31 20.65
CA LYS A 74 10.10 -8.19 21.50
C LYS A 74 9.97 -7.75 22.96
N ASN A 75 9.72 -8.72 23.84
CA ASN A 75 9.57 -8.54 25.29
C ASN A 75 8.49 -7.51 25.71
N GLY A 76 7.60 -7.14 24.79
CA GLY A 76 6.57 -6.12 25.03
C GLY A 76 7.08 -4.69 25.22
N ALA A 77 8.28 -4.35 24.76
CA ALA A 77 8.84 -2.99 24.85
C ALA A 77 9.76 -2.58 23.68
N ASN A 78 10.18 -3.53 22.84
CA ASN A 78 11.03 -3.26 21.69
C ASN A 78 10.23 -3.51 20.41
N CYS A 79 9.89 -2.45 19.70
CA CYS A 79 9.07 -2.52 18.48
C CYS A 79 9.95 -2.22 17.26
N TYR A 80 9.80 -3.01 16.21
CA TYR A 80 10.51 -2.86 14.93
C TYR A 80 9.49 -2.85 13.80
N VAL A 81 9.74 -2.03 12.79
CA VAL A 81 8.90 -1.96 11.60
C VAL A 81 9.82 -1.90 10.38
N SER A 82 9.47 -2.55 9.28
CA SER A 82 10.14 -2.34 8.00
C SER A 82 9.14 -2.36 6.86
N VAL A 83 9.55 -1.73 5.75
CA VAL A 83 8.81 -1.72 4.50
C VAL A 83 9.72 -2.33 3.45
N GLN A 84 9.31 -3.45 2.87
CA GLN A 84 10.02 -4.14 1.81
C GLN A 84 9.21 -4.12 0.52
N CYS A 85 9.83 -3.69 -0.57
CA CYS A 85 9.23 -3.76 -1.90
C CYS A 85 10.28 -4.33 -2.87
N ASN A 86 9.96 -4.40 -4.16
CA ASN A 86 10.90 -4.91 -5.18
C ASN A 86 12.19 -4.08 -5.33
N ASP A 87 12.19 -2.84 -4.87
CA ASP A 87 13.34 -1.93 -4.90
C ASP A 87 14.18 -1.97 -3.62
N GLY A 88 13.84 -2.85 -2.66
CA GLY A 88 14.63 -3.08 -1.45
C GLY A 88 13.85 -2.93 -0.15
N ILE A 89 14.57 -2.91 0.97
CA ILE A 89 14.03 -2.83 2.33
C ILE A 89 14.41 -1.50 2.99
N LYS A 90 13.44 -0.90 3.68
CA LYS A 90 13.67 0.25 4.56
C LYS A 90 13.24 -0.12 5.97
N GLU A 91 14.18 -0.07 6.89
CA GLU A 91 13.97 -0.44 8.29
C GLU A 91 13.71 0.81 9.14
N TYR A 92 12.79 0.69 10.10
CA TYR A 92 12.46 1.69 11.09
C TYR A 92 12.76 1.09 12.46
N ASN A 93 13.68 1.72 13.20
CA ASN A 93 14.27 1.18 14.43
C ASN A 93 15.08 -0.12 14.20
N ALA A 94 16.03 -0.10 13.25
CA ALA A 94 16.86 -1.26 12.88
C ALA A 94 17.59 -1.92 14.07
N GLY A 95 18.00 -1.13 15.07
CA GLY A 95 18.64 -1.63 16.29
C GLY A 95 17.69 -2.40 17.23
N LYS A 96 16.38 -2.40 16.94
CA LYS A 96 15.32 -2.97 17.80
C LYS A 96 15.41 -2.44 19.23
N GLU A 97 15.82 -1.18 19.36
CA GLU A 97 15.93 -0.50 20.64
C GLU A 97 14.56 -0.16 21.20
N THR A 98 14.52 0.24 22.47
CA THR A 98 13.27 0.65 23.11
C THR A 98 12.75 1.91 22.44
N TRP A 99 11.52 1.85 21.95
CA TRP A 99 10.83 3.00 21.38
C TRP A 99 9.94 3.63 22.43
N ASN A 100 9.99 4.95 22.60
CA ASN A 100 9.12 5.66 23.55
C ASN A 100 7.61 5.45 23.30
N VAL A 101 7.20 5.02 22.10
CA VAL A 101 5.80 4.69 21.77
C VAL A 101 5.52 3.19 21.68
N CYS A 102 6.47 2.32 22.01
CA CYS A 102 6.26 0.87 22.06
C CYS A 102 5.60 0.48 23.39
N TYR A 103 4.35 0.90 23.56
CA TYR A 103 3.46 0.53 24.65
C TYR A 103 2.03 0.37 24.10
N GLN A 104 1.14 -0.24 24.89
CA GLN A 104 -0.24 -0.47 24.45
C GLN A 104 -0.97 0.86 24.20
N GLY A 105 -1.45 1.06 22.98
CA GLY A 105 -2.09 2.29 22.53
C GLY A 105 -1.13 3.34 22.00
N GLY A 106 0.18 3.16 22.16
CA GLY A 106 1.19 4.02 21.57
C GLY A 106 1.16 3.93 20.05
N ARG A 107 0.96 5.05 19.37
CA ARG A 107 0.98 5.14 17.91
C ARG A 107 2.28 5.78 17.45
N GLN A 108 2.99 5.08 16.58
CA GLN A 108 4.12 5.62 15.86
C GLN A 108 3.74 6.03 14.45
N TYR A 109 4.25 7.16 13.99
CA TYR A 109 4.13 7.61 12.60
C TYR A 109 5.44 7.43 11.83
N PHE A 110 5.30 7.14 10.56
CA PHE A 110 6.37 6.84 9.62
C PHE A 110 6.10 7.50 8.27
N ASN A 111 7.15 7.61 7.48
CA ASN A 111 7.05 7.99 6.08
C ASN A 111 7.94 7.08 5.25
N ASP A 112 7.33 6.40 4.28
CA ASP A 112 8.02 5.66 3.23
C ASP A 112 7.63 6.26 1.87
N PRO A 113 8.58 6.61 0.99
CA PRO A 113 8.23 7.18 -0.31
C PRO A 113 7.34 6.27 -1.17
N ARG A 114 7.40 4.95 -0.95
CA ARG A 114 6.73 3.93 -1.79
C ARG A 114 5.28 3.66 -1.39
N ILE A 115 4.94 3.82 -0.10
CA ILE A 115 3.57 3.61 0.43
C ILE A 115 2.96 4.85 1.09
N GLY A 116 3.74 5.90 1.31
CA GLY A 116 3.31 7.19 1.85
C GLY A 116 3.46 7.31 3.38
N ASP A 117 2.62 8.14 3.99
CA ASP A 117 2.61 8.29 5.44
C ASP A 117 1.88 7.08 6.05
N PHE A 118 2.45 6.46 7.07
CA PHE A 118 1.80 5.33 7.72
C PHE A 118 2.06 5.32 9.23
N SER A 119 1.30 4.49 9.94
CA SER A 119 1.41 4.38 11.40
C SER A 119 1.13 2.97 11.87
N VAL A 120 1.77 2.60 12.96
CA VAL A 120 1.55 1.33 13.65
C VAL A 120 1.14 1.64 15.09
N THR A 121 0.09 0.97 15.56
CA THR A 121 -0.37 1.05 16.96
C THR A 121 -0.56 -0.36 17.50
N PHE A 122 0.09 -0.71 18.61
CA PHE A 122 -0.17 -1.99 19.28
C PHE A 122 -1.32 -1.80 20.26
N THR A 123 -2.46 -2.43 19.99
CA THR A 123 -3.71 -2.14 20.73
C THR A 123 -3.94 -3.07 21.92
N THR A 124 -3.23 -4.19 21.98
CA THR A 124 -3.40 -5.21 23.02
C THR A 124 -2.07 -5.60 23.65
N LYS A 125 -2.16 -6.19 24.84
CA LYS A 125 -1.04 -6.81 25.54
C LYS A 125 -1.47 -8.20 25.98
N ASP A 126 -0.56 -9.17 25.86
CA ASP A 126 -0.77 -10.56 26.23
C ASP A 126 -2.04 -11.15 25.56
N GLY A 127 -2.23 -10.84 24.28
CA GLY A 127 -3.41 -11.20 23.49
C GLY A 127 -3.42 -12.65 23.01
N VAL A 128 -4.29 -12.93 22.03
CA VAL A 128 -4.39 -14.26 21.39
C VAL A 128 -3.06 -14.74 20.78
N ASP A 129 -2.21 -13.78 20.42
CA ASP A 129 -0.88 -14.01 19.85
C ASP A 129 0.16 -14.46 20.90
N GLY A 130 -0.15 -14.38 22.20
CA GLY A 130 0.73 -14.74 23.32
C GLY A 130 1.23 -13.53 24.12
N GLU A 131 2.20 -13.75 25.01
CA GLU A 131 2.74 -12.69 25.88
C GLU A 131 3.48 -11.58 25.12
N GLY A 132 3.39 -10.34 25.61
CA GLY A 132 4.02 -9.14 25.04
C GLY A 132 3.02 -8.13 24.47
N LEU A 133 3.50 -7.18 23.67
CA LEU A 133 2.63 -6.25 22.92
C LEU A 133 2.14 -6.95 21.66
N THR A 134 0.82 -6.96 21.46
CA THR A 134 0.11 -7.72 20.43
C THR A 134 -0.95 -6.86 19.73
N GLY A 135 -1.60 -7.40 18.71
CA GLY A 135 -2.66 -6.68 17.98
C GLY A 135 -2.18 -5.38 17.32
N PRO A 136 -1.17 -5.43 16.42
CA PRO A 136 -0.83 -4.26 15.64
C PRO A 136 -2.00 -3.84 14.76
N VAL A 137 -2.26 -2.54 14.74
CA VAL A 137 -3.13 -1.87 13.79
C VAL A 137 -2.26 -0.98 12.92
N LEU A 138 -2.15 -1.38 11.65
CA LEU A 138 -1.51 -0.59 10.61
C LEU A 138 -2.53 0.40 10.04
N ARG A 139 -2.10 1.62 9.76
CA ARG A 139 -2.88 2.61 9.00
C ARG A 139 -1.95 3.28 8.00
N VAL A 140 -2.39 3.41 6.76
CA VAL A 140 -1.66 4.10 5.69
C VAL A 140 -2.53 5.26 5.24
N LYS A 141 -1.98 6.46 5.17
CA LYS A 141 -2.72 7.68 4.84
C LYS A 141 -3.34 7.60 3.45
N GLU A 142 -2.55 7.16 2.48
CA GLU A 142 -2.97 7.04 1.08
C GLU A 142 -4.03 5.95 0.87
N ILE A 143 -4.21 5.03 1.82
CA ILE A 143 -5.22 3.97 1.76
C ILE A 143 -6.44 4.38 2.57
N ALA A 144 -7.49 4.77 1.86
CA ALA A 144 -8.78 5.15 2.45
C ALA A 144 -8.65 6.15 3.63
N ASN A 145 -7.68 7.07 3.55
CA ASN A 145 -7.40 8.11 4.53
C ASN A 145 -7.21 7.59 5.96
N TRP A 146 -6.14 6.82 6.18
CA TRP A 146 -5.80 6.22 7.49
C TRP A 146 -6.75 5.12 7.97
N LYS A 147 -7.35 4.38 7.04
CA LYS A 147 -8.18 3.22 7.39
C LYS A 147 -7.39 2.19 8.19
N GLU A 148 -8.06 1.58 9.16
CA GLU A 148 -7.48 0.58 10.05
C GLU A 148 -7.28 -0.76 9.33
N ILE A 149 -6.09 -1.33 9.50
CA ILE A 149 -5.72 -2.67 9.05
C ILE A 149 -5.33 -3.46 10.31
N PRO A 150 -6.28 -4.21 10.92
CA PRO A 150 -6.05 -4.95 12.15
C PRO A 150 -5.26 -6.24 11.84
N ALA A 151 -3.93 -6.16 11.93
CA ALA A 151 -3.03 -7.19 11.43
C ALA A 151 -3.24 -8.56 12.08
N THR A 152 -3.46 -8.63 13.40
CA THR A 152 -3.74 -9.91 14.10
C THR A 152 -5.03 -10.57 13.60
N SER A 153 -6.12 -9.81 13.44
CA SER A 153 -7.40 -10.36 12.99
C SER A 153 -7.35 -10.84 11.54
N LEU A 154 -6.58 -10.16 10.69
CA LEU A 154 -6.35 -10.58 9.31
C LEU A 154 -5.41 -11.80 9.23
N ALA A 155 -4.34 -11.83 10.03
CA ALA A 155 -3.43 -12.96 10.12
C ALA A 155 -4.11 -14.25 10.63
N SER A 156 -5.03 -14.13 11.60
CA SER A 156 -5.80 -15.27 12.10
C SER A 156 -6.62 -15.97 11.00
N GLN A 157 -7.16 -15.22 10.04
CA GLN A 157 -7.92 -15.82 8.94
C GLN A 157 -7.07 -16.67 8.02
N LYS A 158 -5.81 -16.24 7.77
CA LYS A 158 -4.86 -17.05 7.00
C LYS A 158 -4.52 -18.33 7.75
N TRP A 159 -4.29 -18.23 9.06
CA TRP A 159 -3.98 -19.39 9.88
C TRP A 159 -5.15 -20.37 9.97
N ASP A 160 -6.39 -19.89 10.14
CA ASP A 160 -7.58 -20.74 10.15
C ASP A 160 -7.73 -21.53 8.83
N ASP A 161 -7.38 -20.90 7.69
CA ASP A 161 -7.35 -21.56 6.39
C ASP A 161 -6.20 -22.58 6.27
N ASP A 162 -5.00 -22.20 6.66
CA ASP A 162 -3.84 -23.11 6.65
C ASP A 162 -4.09 -24.33 7.57
N ASP A 163 -4.69 -24.12 8.75
CA ASP A 163 -5.09 -25.19 9.68
C ASP A 163 -6.19 -26.08 9.09
N CYS A 164 -7.21 -25.50 8.46
CA CYS A 164 -8.24 -26.25 7.75
C CYS A 164 -7.63 -27.14 6.66
N LYS A 165 -6.70 -26.62 5.85
CA LYS A 165 -6.00 -27.37 4.80
C LYS A 165 -5.18 -28.51 5.39
N ALA A 166 -4.45 -28.26 6.47
CA ALA A 166 -3.65 -29.27 7.16
C ALA A 166 -4.51 -30.43 7.68
N HIS A 167 -5.74 -30.15 8.12
CA HIS A 167 -6.70 -31.14 8.61
C HIS A 167 -7.65 -31.68 7.52
N LYS A 168 -7.33 -31.50 6.24
CA LYS A 168 -8.12 -31.97 5.08
C LYS A 168 -9.59 -31.53 5.11
N GLY A 169 -9.85 -30.32 5.61
CA GLY A 169 -11.19 -29.75 5.62
C GLY A 169 -11.75 -29.63 4.20
N LEU A 170 -13.01 -30.04 4.01
CA LEU A 170 -13.67 -30.02 2.68
C LEU A 170 -14.11 -28.62 2.23
N LYS A 171 -14.08 -27.63 3.12
CA LYS A 171 -14.58 -26.26 2.88
C LYS A 171 -13.66 -25.19 3.49
N CYS A 172 -12.37 -25.27 3.21
CA CYS A 172 -11.45 -24.21 3.59
C CYS A 172 -11.75 -22.95 2.78
N LYS A 173 -11.66 -21.79 3.44
CA LYS A 173 -11.80 -20.51 2.74
C LYS A 173 -10.67 -20.41 1.72
N LYS A 174 -10.91 -19.72 0.61
CA LYS A 174 -9.81 -19.35 -0.28
C LYS A 174 -9.47 -17.91 0.02
N GLY A 175 -8.17 -17.61 -0.01
CA GLY A 175 -7.66 -16.26 0.13
C GLY A 175 -8.21 -15.33 -0.97
N PRO A 176 -7.70 -14.10 -1.05
CA PRO A 176 -6.34 -13.74 -0.68
C PRO A 176 -6.25 -13.11 0.74
N TYR A 177 -5.09 -13.25 1.41
CA TYR A 177 -4.89 -12.76 2.79
C TYR A 177 -3.94 -11.58 2.84
N ILE A 178 -4.42 -10.43 3.33
CA ILE A 178 -3.62 -9.18 3.39
C ILE A 178 -2.49 -9.29 4.42
N CYS A 179 -2.74 -9.91 5.58
CA CYS A 179 -1.74 -10.04 6.64
C CYS A 179 -1.52 -11.50 7.04
N ALA A 180 -0.34 -11.78 7.57
CA ALA A 180 0.06 -13.09 8.06
C ALA A 180 0.95 -12.95 9.30
N TRP A 181 0.95 -13.98 10.15
CA TRP A 181 2.03 -14.18 11.11
C TRP A 181 3.25 -14.73 10.37
N VAL A 182 4.42 -14.20 10.67
CA VAL A 182 5.68 -14.71 10.06
C VAL A 182 6.12 -16.00 10.75
N GLU A 183 5.98 -16.05 12.07
CA GLU A 183 6.27 -17.22 12.90
C GLU A 183 5.22 -17.26 14.03
N TYR A 184 4.20 -18.09 13.88
CA TYR A 184 3.17 -18.26 14.91
C TYR A 184 3.53 -19.41 15.84
N ASP A 185 4.37 -19.12 16.83
CA ASP A 185 4.56 -20.00 17.99
C ASP A 185 4.35 -19.20 19.28
N LYS A 186 3.21 -19.45 19.93
CA LYS A 186 2.85 -18.81 21.22
C LYS A 186 3.84 -19.17 22.34
N ARG A 187 4.57 -20.27 22.19
CA ARG A 187 5.55 -20.79 23.16
C ARG A 187 6.96 -20.29 22.89
N ALA A 188 7.24 -19.76 21.70
CA ALA A 188 8.56 -19.24 21.31
C ALA A 188 8.84 -17.83 21.89
N GLY A 189 8.77 -17.72 23.22
CA GLY A 189 9.11 -16.50 23.95
C GLY A 189 8.12 -15.35 23.74
N ARG A 190 8.60 -14.12 23.94
CA ARG A 190 7.81 -12.87 23.93
C ARG A 190 8.05 -12.03 22.68
N THR A 191 8.39 -12.69 21.57
CA THR A 191 8.59 -12.05 20.26
C THR A 191 7.39 -12.34 19.38
N ARG A 192 6.83 -11.32 18.76
CA ARG A 192 5.68 -11.45 17.87
C ARG A 192 5.97 -10.73 16.57
N LYS A 193 5.60 -11.36 15.45
CA LYS A 193 5.95 -10.92 14.10
C LYS A 193 4.73 -11.00 13.20
N TRP A 194 4.47 -9.92 12.49
CA TRP A 194 3.40 -9.82 11.49
C TRP A 194 3.98 -9.25 10.20
N LYS A 195 3.39 -9.66 9.09
CA LYS A 195 3.57 -9.03 7.79
C LYS A 195 2.22 -8.67 7.20
N CYS A 196 2.13 -7.53 6.51
CA CYS A 196 0.94 -7.12 5.78
C CYS A 196 1.32 -6.61 4.39
N GLY A 197 0.62 -7.05 3.35
CA GLY A 197 0.70 -6.50 2.01
C GLY A 197 0.02 -5.13 1.95
N VAL A 198 0.70 -4.15 1.37
CA VAL A 198 0.25 -2.77 1.23
C VAL A 198 0.51 -2.31 -0.20
N PRO A 199 -0.52 -1.81 -0.92
CA PRO A 199 -0.35 -1.18 -2.21
C PRO A 199 0.66 -0.05 -2.22
N LYS A 200 1.52 -0.03 -3.24
CA LYS A 200 2.32 1.15 -3.55
C LYS A 200 1.40 2.35 -3.80
N ARG A 201 1.93 3.55 -3.56
CA ARG A 201 1.21 4.80 -3.80
C ARG A 201 0.67 4.85 -5.22
N GLY A 202 -0.59 5.27 -5.34
CA GLY A 202 -1.25 5.46 -6.63
C GLY A 202 -1.73 4.17 -7.30
N MET A 203 -1.57 3.02 -6.64
CA MET A 203 -2.06 1.77 -7.18
C MET A 203 -3.53 1.54 -6.83
N THR A 204 -4.31 1.15 -7.84
CA THR A 204 -5.70 0.76 -7.64
C THR A 204 -5.78 -0.71 -7.27
N PHE A 205 -6.02 -0.98 -5.99
CA PHE A 205 -6.30 -2.31 -5.46
C PHE A 205 -7.71 -2.30 -4.87
N PRO A 206 -8.65 -3.11 -5.37
CA PRO A 206 -10.01 -3.15 -4.84
C PRO A 206 -10.01 -3.33 -3.33
N GLY A 207 -10.61 -2.36 -2.64
CA GLY A 207 -10.73 -2.34 -1.18
C GLY A 207 -9.55 -1.77 -0.38
N LEU A 208 -8.41 -1.58 -1.03
CA LEU A 208 -7.20 -0.94 -0.50
C LEU A 208 -6.62 0.05 -1.50
N GLU A 209 -7.48 0.83 -2.16
CA GLU A 209 -7.03 1.79 -3.15
C GLU A 209 -6.08 2.79 -2.50
N SER A 210 -4.86 2.89 -3.03
CA SER A 210 -3.86 3.83 -2.56
C SER A 210 -3.87 5.04 -3.48
N GLN A 211 -4.36 6.17 -3.00
CA GLN A 211 -4.55 7.38 -3.79
C GLN A 211 -3.51 8.45 -3.40
N MET A 212 -2.69 8.85 -4.36
CA MET A 212 -1.85 10.04 -4.24
C MET A 212 -2.68 11.32 -4.34
N PRO A 213 -2.20 12.44 -3.75
CA PRO A 213 -2.85 13.74 -3.90
C PRO A 213 -2.95 14.17 -5.36
N VAL A 214 -4.11 14.70 -5.73
CA VAL A 214 -4.39 15.25 -7.06
C VAL A 214 -4.11 16.76 -7.06
N ASN A 215 -3.44 17.27 -8.10
CA ASN A 215 -3.14 18.69 -8.23
C ASN A 215 -4.34 19.51 -8.75
N ASN A 216 -4.17 20.81 -8.91
CA ASN A 216 -5.22 21.73 -9.39
C ASN A 216 -5.65 21.49 -10.84
N ARG A 217 -4.89 20.73 -11.65
CA ARG A 217 -5.26 20.32 -13.00
C ARG A 217 -6.04 18.99 -13.02
N GLY A 218 -6.25 18.38 -11.86
CA GLY A 218 -7.06 17.18 -11.72
C GLY A 218 -6.34 15.88 -12.08
N PHE A 219 -5.01 15.83 -11.95
CA PHE A 219 -4.22 14.58 -12.03
C PHE A 219 -3.25 14.43 -10.84
N ALA A 220 -2.88 13.19 -10.51
CA ALA A 220 -1.84 12.89 -9.53
C ALA A 220 -0.44 12.93 -10.17
N PRO A 221 0.46 13.85 -9.76
CA PRO A 221 1.84 13.91 -10.27
C PRO A 221 2.67 12.74 -9.72
N GLY A 222 3.78 12.42 -10.39
CA GLY A 222 4.68 11.33 -10.00
C GLY A 222 5.06 10.45 -11.18
N TRP A 223 5.02 9.13 -10.98
CA TRP A 223 5.27 8.15 -12.02
C TRP A 223 3.98 7.90 -12.83
N CYS A 224 3.86 8.56 -13.98
CA CYS A 224 2.74 8.41 -14.90
C CYS A 224 2.98 7.27 -15.89
N GLY A 225 1.91 6.81 -16.54
CA GLY A 225 1.94 5.78 -17.58
C GLY A 225 1.47 6.30 -18.94
N VAL A 226 1.99 5.72 -20.01
CA VAL A 226 1.42 5.82 -21.36
C VAL A 226 1.18 4.41 -21.88
N HIS A 227 -0.02 4.17 -22.39
CA HIS A 227 -0.42 2.95 -23.06
C HIS A 227 -0.62 3.25 -24.54
N ILE A 228 0.00 2.44 -25.39
CA ILE A 228 -0.15 2.50 -26.84
C ILE A 228 -0.70 1.18 -27.35
N THR A 229 -1.77 1.28 -28.13
CA THR A 229 -2.17 0.20 -29.03
C THR A 229 -1.61 0.51 -30.42
N GLN A 230 -0.78 -0.37 -30.96
CA GLN A 230 -0.22 -0.24 -32.31
C GLN A 230 -0.76 -1.32 -33.23
N TRP A 231 -1.28 -0.93 -34.40
CA TRP A 231 -1.70 -1.85 -35.46
C TRP A 231 -0.60 -2.04 -36.49
N LYS A 232 -0.46 -3.28 -36.99
CA LYS A 232 0.57 -3.62 -37.98
C LYS A 232 0.25 -3.09 -39.38
N ALA A 233 -1.02 -3.18 -39.79
CA ALA A 233 -1.49 -2.82 -41.13
C ALA A 233 -2.93 -2.24 -41.10
N PRO A 234 -3.15 -0.98 -41.51
CA PRO A 234 -2.12 0.04 -41.69
C PRO A 234 -1.37 0.31 -40.37
N ASN A 235 -0.13 0.79 -40.46
CA ASN A 235 0.60 1.27 -39.28
C ASN A 235 -0.18 2.44 -38.69
N ALA A 236 -0.71 2.23 -37.49
CA ALA A 236 -1.64 3.14 -36.84
C ALA A 236 -1.48 3.00 -35.33
N LEU A 237 -1.74 4.08 -34.61
CA LEU A 237 -1.55 4.18 -33.18
C LEU A 237 -2.81 4.70 -32.49
N GLU A 238 -3.04 4.24 -31.27
CA GLU A 238 -3.94 4.84 -30.29
C GLU A 238 -3.13 4.99 -29.01
N ALA A 239 -3.28 6.12 -28.34
CA ALA A 239 -2.54 6.42 -27.11
C ALA A 239 -3.49 6.84 -25.99
N LYS A 240 -3.16 6.39 -24.78
CA LYS A 240 -3.79 6.83 -23.53
C LYS A 240 -2.69 7.17 -22.53
N VAL A 241 -2.88 8.25 -21.79
CA VAL A 241 -1.98 8.64 -20.69
C VAL A 241 -2.69 8.52 -19.37
N TYR A 242 -1.97 8.00 -18.38
CA TYR A 242 -2.45 7.73 -17.04
C TYR A 242 -1.64 8.52 -16.02
N ASP A 243 -2.30 9.02 -14.99
CA ASP A 243 -1.63 9.68 -13.87
C ASP A 243 -0.97 8.69 -12.90
N ALA A 244 -0.31 9.20 -11.86
CA ALA A 244 0.32 8.35 -10.85
C ALA A 244 -0.69 7.48 -10.07
N ASN A 245 -1.99 7.82 -10.10
CA ASN A 245 -3.07 7.04 -9.52
C ASN A 245 -3.69 6.03 -10.53
N GLN A 246 -3.05 5.84 -11.68
CA GLN A 246 -3.53 5.01 -12.79
C GLN A 246 -4.87 5.47 -13.39
N ASN A 247 -5.27 6.73 -13.17
CA ASN A 247 -6.46 7.28 -13.80
C ASN A 247 -6.12 7.73 -15.23
N GLU A 248 -6.98 7.43 -16.20
CA GLU A 248 -6.85 8.00 -17.54
C GLU A 248 -7.00 9.52 -17.46
N ILE A 249 -5.99 10.25 -17.94
CA ILE A 249 -5.97 11.72 -17.94
C ILE A 249 -5.91 12.33 -19.35
N GLY A 250 -5.88 11.50 -20.38
CA GLY A 250 -5.97 11.92 -21.78
C GLY A 250 -5.84 10.75 -22.74
N ASN A 251 -6.33 10.93 -23.96
CA ASN A 251 -6.26 9.94 -25.03
C ASN A 251 -6.16 10.61 -26.41
N SER A 252 -5.71 9.85 -27.41
CA SER A 252 -5.59 10.32 -28.78
C SER A 252 -6.94 10.46 -29.51
N GLY A 253 -8.04 9.98 -28.95
CA GLY A 253 -9.33 9.90 -29.65
C GLY A 253 -9.46 8.68 -30.56
N GLY A 254 -8.81 7.56 -30.20
CA GLY A 254 -8.86 6.28 -30.93
C GLY A 254 -7.72 6.07 -31.91
N LYS A 255 -7.88 5.06 -32.78
CA LYS A 255 -6.93 4.66 -33.81
C LYS A 255 -6.72 5.76 -34.86
N GLN A 256 -5.49 6.26 -34.91
CA GLN A 256 -5.04 7.31 -35.83
C GLN A 256 -3.74 6.88 -36.51
N GLY A 257 -3.15 7.71 -37.38
CA GLY A 257 -1.95 7.38 -38.14
C GLY A 257 -0.73 6.98 -37.29
N ASP A 258 0.44 7.00 -37.91
CA ASP A 258 1.69 6.59 -37.25
C ASP A 258 2.35 7.68 -36.40
N LYS A 259 1.76 8.89 -36.37
CA LYS A 259 2.16 10.00 -35.49
C LYS A 259 0.97 10.55 -34.74
N LEU A 260 1.12 10.70 -33.42
CA LEU A 260 0.09 11.26 -32.56
C LEU A 260 0.61 12.52 -31.87
N LYS A 261 -0.28 13.51 -31.77
CA LYS A 261 -0.12 14.68 -30.93
C LYS A 261 -1.46 14.93 -30.25
N PHE A 262 -1.53 14.74 -28.94
CA PHE A 262 -2.79 14.84 -28.20
C PHE A 262 -2.62 15.52 -26.84
N GLY A 263 -3.72 16.12 -26.39
CA GLY A 263 -3.79 16.84 -25.12
C GLY A 263 -4.26 15.92 -24.01
N SER A 264 -3.99 16.31 -22.77
CA SER A 264 -4.44 15.61 -21.57
C SER A 264 -4.61 16.63 -20.43
N LYS A 265 -4.83 16.17 -19.21
CA LYS A 265 -4.75 17.04 -18.01
C LYS A 265 -3.33 17.54 -17.75
N LEU A 266 -2.32 16.97 -18.38
CA LEU A 266 -0.93 17.44 -18.30
C LEU A 266 -0.77 18.85 -18.90
N PRO A 267 0.25 19.63 -18.50
CA PRO A 267 0.48 20.97 -19.02
C PRO A 267 0.85 21.05 -20.51
N LEU A 268 1.48 20.02 -21.05
CA LEU A 268 2.03 19.99 -22.41
C LEU A 268 1.40 18.89 -23.26
N TRP A 269 1.53 19.02 -24.58
CA TRP A 269 1.13 17.98 -25.53
C TRP A 269 2.01 16.74 -25.37
N PHE A 270 1.41 15.56 -25.49
CA PHE A 270 2.13 14.31 -25.57
C PHE A 270 2.33 13.94 -27.04
N LEU A 271 3.56 13.60 -27.43
CA LEU A 271 3.90 13.25 -28.80
C LEU A 271 4.33 11.78 -28.88
N VAL A 272 3.83 11.08 -29.90
CA VAL A 272 4.15 9.68 -30.18
C VAL A 272 4.51 9.56 -31.66
N ASP A 273 5.68 8.99 -31.97
CA ASP A 273 6.14 8.78 -33.33
C ASP A 273 6.49 7.30 -33.59
N GLY A 274 5.60 6.62 -34.31
CA GLY A 274 5.77 5.26 -34.81
C GLY A 274 6.04 5.19 -36.31
N SER A 275 6.44 6.29 -36.97
CA SER A 275 6.59 6.33 -38.44
C SER A 275 7.78 5.53 -38.97
N ALA A 276 8.63 5.00 -38.09
CA ALA A 276 9.71 4.11 -38.47
C ALA A 276 9.22 2.71 -38.92
N GLY A 277 7.94 2.39 -38.69
CA GLY A 277 7.32 1.12 -39.06
C GLY A 277 6.84 0.32 -37.84
N SER A 278 5.99 -0.66 -38.09
CA SER A 278 5.35 -1.48 -37.04
C SER A 278 6.30 -2.45 -36.34
N ASP A 279 7.48 -2.70 -36.92
CA ASP A 279 8.57 -3.50 -36.36
C ASP A 279 9.64 -2.67 -35.64
N LYS A 280 9.53 -1.33 -35.68
CA LYS A 280 10.51 -0.43 -35.07
C LYS A 280 10.05 0.08 -33.70
N PRO A 281 10.99 0.61 -32.89
CA PRO A 281 10.64 1.27 -31.64
C PRO A 281 9.80 2.51 -31.89
N ILE A 282 8.79 2.73 -31.05
CA ILE A 282 8.00 3.96 -31.04
C ILE A 282 8.72 4.98 -30.17
N LYS A 283 8.83 6.23 -30.63
CA LYS A 283 9.42 7.32 -29.88
C LYS A 283 8.36 8.12 -29.14
N PHE A 284 8.70 8.59 -27.96
CA PHE A 284 7.86 9.41 -27.10
C PHE A 284 8.56 10.72 -26.77
N GLU A 285 7.78 11.78 -26.65
CA GLU A 285 8.25 13.07 -26.17
C GLU A 285 7.20 13.73 -25.28
N TYR A 286 7.65 14.16 -24.09
CA TYR A 286 6.85 14.92 -23.13
C TYR A 286 7.76 15.69 -22.16
N ASP A 287 7.50 16.99 -21.95
CA ASP A 287 8.23 17.84 -20.97
C ASP A 287 9.76 17.71 -21.03
N ALA A 288 10.34 17.87 -22.22
CA ALA A 288 11.77 17.70 -22.53
C ALA A 288 12.35 16.29 -22.24
N GLN A 289 11.50 15.31 -21.90
CA GLN A 289 11.87 13.89 -21.85
C GLN A 289 11.65 13.29 -23.22
N PHE A 290 12.63 12.49 -23.67
CA PHE A 290 12.62 11.77 -24.93
C PHE A 290 13.06 10.33 -24.67
N TRP A 291 12.25 9.36 -25.10
CA TRP A 291 12.56 7.95 -24.96
C TRP A 291 11.90 7.13 -26.06
N ASP A 292 12.18 5.84 -26.10
CA ASP A 292 11.51 4.91 -27.00
C ASP A 292 11.13 3.61 -26.30
N THR A 293 10.40 2.75 -27.01
CA THR A 293 9.88 1.49 -26.46
C THR A 293 10.95 0.46 -26.06
N ASN A 294 12.23 0.69 -26.34
CA ASN A 294 13.32 -0.15 -25.87
C ASN A 294 13.84 0.29 -24.48
N ASP A 295 13.41 1.44 -23.95
CA ASP A 295 13.88 1.94 -22.66
C ASP A 295 13.21 1.21 -21.48
N LYS A 296 13.73 0.01 -21.19
CA LYS A 296 13.25 -0.83 -20.09
C LYS A 296 13.73 -0.37 -18.72
N ASP A 297 14.87 0.30 -18.66
CA ASP A 297 15.54 0.60 -17.40
C ASP A 297 15.02 1.88 -16.78
N LYS A 298 14.87 2.95 -17.57
CA LYS A 298 14.44 4.26 -17.05
C LYS A 298 12.95 4.47 -17.19
N HIS A 299 12.36 4.02 -18.29
CA HIS A 299 10.94 4.23 -18.59
C HIS A 299 10.12 2.95 -18.47
N HIS A 300 10.72 1.85 -18.01
CA HIS A 300 10.03 0.58 -17.74
C HIS A 300 9.11 0.12 -18.89
N CYS A 301 9.56 0.32 -20.12
CA CYS A 301 8.76 -0.02 -21.29
C CYS A 301 8.56 -1.54 -21.41
N SER A 302 7.30 -1.95 -21.54
CA SER A 302 6.84 -3.29 -21.85
C SER A 302 6.19 -3.30 -23.23
N VAL A 303 6.66 -4.18 -24.12
CA VAL A 303 6.18 -4.28 -25.51
C VAL A 303 5.61 -5.68 -25.71
N GLY A 304 4.30 -5.75 -25.92
CA GLY A 304 3.61 -6.99 -26.25
C GLY A 304 3.94 -7.50 -27.66
N ALA A 305 3.70 -8.78 -27.87
CA ALA A 305 3.68 -9.36 -29.20
C ALA A 305 2.47 -8.86 -30.00
N TYR A 306 2.55 -8.97 -31.32
CA TYR A 306 1.37 -8.75 -32.16
C TYR A 306 0.38 -9.90 -31.98
N ASP A 307 -0.82 -9.59 -31.52
CA ASP A 307 -1.97 -10.47 -31.46
C ASP A 307 -3.16 -9.83 -32.18
N GLY A 308 -3.81 -10.59 -33.08
CA GLY A 308 -4.90 -10.07 -33.91
C GLY A 308 -4.52 -8.86 -34.79
N GLY A 309 -3.23 -8.70 -35.13
CA GLY A 309 -2.75 -7.59 -35.96
C GLY A 309 -2.50 -6.27 -35.21
N LYS A 310 -2.59 -6.29 -33.87
CA LYS A 310 -2.18 -5.19 -33.00
C LYS A 310 -1.26 -5.65 -31.87
N ARG A 311 -0.51 -4.74 -31.25
CA ARG A 311 0.24 -5.00 -30.02
C ARG A 311 -0.05 -3.90 -29.02
N GLU A 312 0.07 -4.26 -27.74
CA GLU A 312 -0.05 -3.31 -26.64
C GLU A 312 1.35 -2.97 -26.11
N ILE A 313 1.54 -1.71 -25.73
CA ILE A 313 2.81 -1.19 -25.27
C ILE A 313 2.54 -0.28 -24.08
N ASP A 314 3.25 -0.50 -22.99
CA ASP A 314 3.13 0.30 -21.77
C ASP A 314 4.51 0.87 -21.43
N CYS A 315 4.60 2.17 -21.20
CA CYS A 315 5.81 2.82 -20.71
C CYS A 315 5.45 3.77 -19.56
N GLY A 316 6.37 3.97 -18.64
CA GLY A 316 6.26 4.97 -17.59
C GLY A 316 7.11 6.20 -17.87
N TYR A 317 6.77 7.32 -17.23
CA TYR A 317 7.53 8.57 -17.28
C TYR A 317 7.20 9.43 -16.06
N THR A 318 8.03 10.43 -15.76
CA THR A 318 7.71 11.37 -14.66
C THR A 318 6.81 12.49 -15.16
N CYS A 319 5.69 12.71 -14.49
CA CYS A 319 4.76 13.82 -14.72
C CYS A 319 4.70 14.75 -13.50
N LYS A 320 4.57 16.06 -13.75
CA LYS A 320 4.59 17.12 -12.74
C LYS A 320 3.42 18.07 -12.94
#